data_AF-A0A832IAC2-F1
#
_entry.id   AF-A0A832IAC2-F1
#
_cell.length_a   1.000
_cell.length_b   1.000
_cell.length_c   1.000
_cell.angle_alpha   90.00
_cell.angle_beta   90.00
_cell.angle_gamma   90.00
#
_symmetry.space_group_name_H-M   'P 1'
#
loop_
_entity.id
_entity.type
_entity.pdbx_description
1 polymer ?
#
loop_
_entity_poly.entity_id
_entity_poly.type
_entity_poly.pdbx_seq_one_letter_code
_entity_poly.pdbx_strand_id
1 'polypeptide(L)'
;MKSLGALTGKRMVPLVLHPAAFKFSRYLKMGPNQRIYFPRLTREVLLEAGFSPIETREPYLMMGDTALFPGEIPRKTDMENAVPEKFILNMSGTNLTFS
;
A
#
# COMPACT_ATOMS: atom_id res chain seq x y z
N MET A 1 12.50 -9.29 4.23
CA MET A 1 12.41 -7.89 4.71
C MET A 1 13.59 -7.42 5.57
N LYS A 2 14.45 -8.31 6.10
CA LYS A 2 15.61 -7.92 6.93
C LYS A 2 16.68 -7.04 6.24
N SER A 3 16.61 -6.85 4.92
CA SER A 3 17.66 -6.16 4.15
C SER A 3 17.46 -4.65 4.00
N LEU A 4 16.22 -4.15 3.86
CA LEU A 4 16.01 -2.75 3.40
C LEU A 4 16.41 -1.67 4.41
N GLY A 5 16.11 -1.85 5.70
CA GLY A 5 16.54 -0.89 6.72
C GLY A 5 18.02 -1.02 7.10
N ALA A 6 18.60 -2.22 6.95
CA ALA A 6 20.04 -2.41 7.09
C ALA A 6 20.83 -1.72 5.96
N LEU A 7 20.30 -1.75 4.73
CA LEU A 7 20.92 -1.12 3.56
C LEU A 7 20.93 0.41 3.61
N THR A 8 20.06 1.03 4.42
CA THR A 8 20.02 2.50 4.55
C THR A 8 21.19 3.05 5.40
N GLY A 9 21.93 2.18 6.11
CA GLY A 9 23.05 2.56 6.98
C GLY A 9 22.66 3.42 8.19
N LYS A 10 21.37 3.74 8.35
CA LYS A 10 20.79 4.54 9.42
C LYS A 10 19.81 3.69 10.22
N ARG A 11 19.79 3.87 11.54
CA ARG A 11 18.77 3.28 12.39
C ARG A 11 17.59 4.23 12.53
N MET A 12 16.39 3.69 12.68
CA MET A 12 15.14 4.43 12.88
C MET A 12 14.79 5.38 11.73
N VAL A 13 14.89 4.89 10.49
CA VAL A 13 14.44 5.67 9.33
C VAL A 13 12.91 5.84 9.40
N PRO A 14 12.37 7.08 9.34
CA PRO A 14 10.93 7.29 9.32
C PRO A 14 10.30 6.58 8.12
N LEU A 15 9.32 5.72 8.38
CA LEU A 15 8.54 5.04 7.36
C LEU A 15 7.09 5.49 7.49
N VAL A 16 6.66 6.36 6.58
CA VAL A 16 5.29 6.88 6.56
C VAL A 16 4.38 5.91 5.81
N LEU A 17 3.28 5.52 6.44
CA LEU A 17 2.36 4.52 5.90
C LEU A 17 0.91 4.79 6.35
N HIS A 18 -0.05 4.28 5.56
CA HIS A 18 -1.45 4.33 5.95
C HIS A 18 -1.74 3.26 7.02
N PRO A 19 -2.60 3.52 8.03
CA PRO A 19 -2.94 2.54 9.08
C PRO A 19 -3.45 1.19 8.53
N ALA A 20 -4.06 1.21 7.33
CA ALA A 20 -4.53 0.00 6.66
C ALA A 20 -3.40 -0.97 6.25
N ALA A 21 -2.13 -0.53 6.23
CA ALA A 21 -0.99 -1.39 5.94
C ALA A 21 -0.84 -2.55 6.95
N PHE A 22 -1.30 -2.36 8.19
CA PHE A 22 -1.27 -3.37 9.25
C PHE A 22 -2.53 -4.23 9.33
N LYS A 23 -3.56 -3.99 8.50
CA LYS A 23 -4.78 -4.81 8.51
C LYS A 23 -4.43 -6.27 8.20
N PHE A 24 -4.93 -7.18 9.04
CA PHE A 24 -4.81 -8.62 8.83
C PHE A 24 -5.81 -9.06 7.76
N SER A 25 -5.41 -10.01 6.90
CA SER A 25 -6.13 -10.45 5.68
C SER A 25 -6.04 -9.54 4.46
N ARG A 26 -4.87 -8.95 4.20
CA ARG A 26 -4.58 -8.43 2.86
C ARG A 26 -4.41 -9.60 1.91
N TYR A 27 -5.27 -9.73 0.90
CA TYR A 27 -5.12 -10.72 -0.15
C TYR A 27 -5.51 -10.15 -1.51
N LEU A 28 -4.94 -10.70 -2.58
CA LEU A 28 -5.45 -10.55 -3.94
C LEU A 28 -6.36 -11.74 -4.24
N LYS A 29 -7.57 -11.46 -4.71
CA LYS A 29 -8.48 -12.48 -5.22
C LYS A 29 -8.15 -12.73 -6.70
N MET A 30 -7.69 -13.93 -7.02
CA MET A 30 -7.39 -14.37 -8.39
C MET A 30 -8.47 -15.36 -8.85
N GLY A 31 -9.64 -14.87 -9.21
CA GLY A 31 -10.79 -15.72 -9.54
C GLY A 31 -11.56 -16.24 -8.32
N PRO A 32 -12.50 -17.19 -8.50
CA PRO A 32 -13.50 -17.52 -7.47
C PRO A 32 -12.91 -18.10 -6.17
N ASN A 33 -11.92 -18.98 -6.28
CA ASN A 33 -11.41 -19.78 -5.15
C ASN A 33 -9.91 -19.61 -4.85
N GLN A 34 -9.21 -18.70 -5.53
CA GLN A 34 -7.78 -18.49 -5.28
C GLN A 34 -7.55 -17.12 -4.63
N ARG A 35 -6.90 -17.14 -3.47
CA ARG A 35 -6.50 -15.94 -2.73
C ARG A 35 -4.99 -15.99 -2.50
N ILE A 36 -4.28 -14.95 -2.95
CA ILE A 36 -2.87 -14.75 -2.62
C ILE A 36 -2.81 -13.83 -1.42
N TYR A 37 -2.41 -14.36 -0.27
CA TYR A 37 -2.25 -13.57 0.95
C TYR A 37 -0.94 -12.82 0.93
N PHE A 38 -1.01 -11.53 1.24
CA PHE A 38 0.19 -10.74 1.48
C PHE A 38 0.83 -11.14 2.81
N PRO A 39 2.17 -11.04 2.92
CA PRO A 39 2.86 -11.20 4.18
C PRO A 39 2.26 -10.29 5.26
N ARG A 40 2.18 -10.83 6.48
CA ARG A 40 1.78 -10.06 7.64
C ARG A 40 2.86 -8.99 7.89
N LEU A 41 2.43 -7.74 7.87
CA LEU A 41 3.26 -6.61 8.28
C LEU A 41 2.81 -6.24 9.69
N THR A 42 3.74 -6.16 10.64
CA THR A 42 3.47 -5.68 12.00
C THR A 42 4.46 -4.57 12.37
N ARG A 43 4.13 -3.81 13.41
CA ARG A 43 4.97 -2.69 13.86
C ARG A 43 6.32 -3.19 14.38
N GLU A 44 6.30 -4.32 15.07
CA GLU A 44 7.48 -4.97 15.64
C GLU A 44 8.46 -5.36 14.52
N VAL A 45 7.96 -5.95 13.43
CA VAL A 45 8.79 -6.30 12.27
C VAL A 45 9.45 -5.06 11.63
N LEU A 46 8.76 -3.92 11.62
CA LEU A 46 9.32 -2.67 11.10
C LEU A 46 10.38 -2.08 12.02
N LEU A 47 10.14 -2.10 13.33
CA LEU A 47 11.10 -1.66 14.34
C LEU A 47 12.37 -2.53 14.30
N GLU A 48 12.22 -3.85 14.26
CA GLU A 48 13.35 -4.80 14.10
C GLU A 48 14.12 -4.60 12.79
N ALA A 49 13.42 -4.21 11.73
CA ALA A 49 14.04 -3.89 10.45
C ALA A 49 14.77 -2.54 10.44
N GLY A 50 14.68 -1.73 11.51
CA GLY A 50 15.35 -0.43 11.64
C GLY A 50 14.52 0.77 11.16
N PHE A 51 13.20 0.61 10.99
CA PHE A 51 12.29 1.69 10.63
C PHE A 51 11.54 2.23 11.85
N SER A 52 11.18 3.52 11.80
CA SER A 52 10.24 4.15 12.73
C SER A 52 8.91 4.37 12.00
N PRO A 53 7.87 3.55 12.25
CA PRO A 53 6.60 3.65 11.53
C PRO A 53 5.83 4.91 11.95
N ILE A 54 5.41 5.69 10.97
CA ILE A 54 4.53 6.86 11.12
C ILE A 54 3.23 6.54 10.38
N GLU A 55 2.14 6.38 11.13
CA GLU A 55 0.83 6.06 10.58
C GLU A 55 0.00 7.33 10.38
N THR A 56 -0.44 7.59 9.15
CA THR A 56 -1.32 8.73 8.86
C THR A 56 -2.32 8.43 7.75
N ARG A 57 -3.52 9.00 7.89
CA ARG A 57 -4.54 9.10 6.83
C ARG A 57 -4.53 10.48 6.17
N GLU A 58 -3.90 11.45 6.81
CA GLU A 58 -3.78 12.82 6.34
C GLU A 58 -2.48 13.02 5.53
N PRO A 59 -2.41 14.08 4.71
CA PRO A 59 -1.17 14.47 4.06
C PRO A 59 -0.04 14.68 5.06
N TYR A 60 1.17 14.19 4.74
CA TYR A 60 2.33 14.27 5.62
C TYR A 60 3.57 14.66 4.82
N LEU A 61 4.23 15.74 5.25
CA LEU A 61 5.45 16.24 4.61
C LEU A 61 6.67 15.44 5.07
N MET A 62 7.52 15.11 4.10
CA MET A 62 8.73 14.30 4.29
C MET A 62 9.94 15.04 3.73
N MET A 63 11.13 14.65 4.21
CA MET A 63 12.41 15.17 3.70
C MET A 63 12.52 16.70 3.75
N GLY A 64 12.10 17.32 4.86
CA GLY A 64 12.13 18.78 5.01
C GLY A 64 11.25 19.49 3.99
N ASP A 65 10.00 19.02 3.86
CA ASP A 65 8.95 19.60 3.02
C ASP A 65 9.20 19.53 1.50
N THR A 66 10.12 18.66 1.08
CA THR A 66 10.43 18.44 -0.35
C THR A 66 9.62 17.30 -0.98
N ALA A 67 9.05 16.41 -0.15
CA ALA A 67 8.15 15.35 -0.61
C ALA A 67 6.88 15.31 0.23
N LEU A 68 5.76 14.94 -0.41
CA LEU A 68 4.47 14.81 0.23
C LEU A 68 3.99 13.35 0.16
N PHE A 69 3.64 12.79 1.31
CA PHE A 69 2.76 11.64 1.38
C PHE A 69 1.31 12.13 1.34
N PRO A 70 0.51 11.80 0.31
CA PRO A 70 -0.83 12.39 0.15
C PRO A 70 -1.84 11.97 1.22
N GLY A 71 -1.61 10.87 1.93
CA GLY A 71 -2.62 10.28 2.81
C GLY A 71 -3.66 9.45 2.05
N GLU A 72 -4.85 9.37 2.61
CA GLU A 72 -5.98 8.65 2.04
C GLU A 72 -6.73 9.51 1.02
N ILE A 73 -6.89 8.97 -0.18
CA ILE A 73 -7.65 9.61 -1.24
C ILE A 73 -9.01 8.91 -1.34
N PRO A 74 -10.13 9.63 -1.11
CA PRO A 74 -11.44 9.03 -1.21
C PRO A 74 -11.75 8.64 -2.65
N ARG A 75 -12.19 7.40 -2.84
CA ARG A 75 -12.71 6.90 -4.11
C ARG A 75 -14.09 7.49 -4.34
N LYS A 76 -14.26 8.23 -5.43
CA LYS A 76 -15.53 8.93 -5.73
C LYS A 76 -16.27 8.29 -6.89
N THR A 77 -15.56 7.60 -7.77
CA THR A 77 -16.12 7.02 -8.99
C THR A 77 -16.36 5.53 -8.85
N ASP A 78 -17.34 5.03 -9.60
CA ASP A 78 -17.61 3.59 -9.67
C ASP A 78 -16.41 2.82 -10.20
N MET A 79 -15.63 3.42 -11.11
CA MET A 79 -14.36 2.86 -11.58
C MET A 79 -13.40 2.60 -10.41
N GLU A 80 -13.11 3.61 -9.58
CA GLU A 80 -12.17 3.49 -8.46
C GLU A 80 -12.64 2.44 -7.44
N ASN A 81 -13.96 2.35 -7.21
CA ASN A 81 -14.56 1.37 -6.32
C ASN A 81 -14.57 -0.05 -6.90
N ALA A 82 -14.67 -0.20 -8.22
CA ALA A 82 -14.71 -1.48 -8.90
C ALA A 82 -13.35 -2.19 -9.05
N VAL A 83 -12.23 -1.49 -8.84
CA VAL A 83 -10.88 -2.07 -8.87
C VAL A 83 -10.52 -2.70 -7.51
N PRO A 84 -9.98 -3.94 -7.47
CA PRO A 84 -9.41 -4.71 -8.59
C PRO A 84 -10.33 -5.77 -9.22
N GLU A 85 -11.56 -5.94 -8.76
CA GLU A 85 -12.39 -7.11 -9.13
C GLU A 85 -12.91 -7.09 -10.58
N LYS A 86 -13.10 -5.91 -11.18
CA LYS A 86 -13.75 -5.76 -12.50
C LYS A 86 -12.82 -5.28 -13.63
N PHE A 87 -11.51 -5.26 -13.42
CA PHE A 87 -10.57 -4.71 -14.40
C PHE A 87 -10.05 -5.79 -15.36
N ILE A 88 -10.55 -5.80 -16.60
CA ILE A 88 -10.01 -6.61 -17.71
C ILE A 88 -9.25 -5.65 -18.65
N LEU A 89 -7.93 -5.80 -18.74
CA LEU A 89 -7.12 -5.12 -19.76
C LEU A 89 -7.22 -5.90 -21.07
N ASN A 90 -8.17 -5.54 -21.93
CA ASN A 90 -8.12 -5.97 -23.32
C ASN A 90 -7.12 -5.07 -24.06
N MET A 91 -5.89 -5.57 -24.27
CA MET A 91 -4.87 -4.93 -25.12
C MET A 91 -5.22 -5.04 -26.62
N SER A 92 -6.40 -4.55 -27.03
CA SER A 92 -6.77 -4.42 -28.44
C SER A 92 -7.30 -3.04 -28.81
N GLY A 93 -7.18 -2.06 -27.92
CA GLY A 93 -7.88 -0.79 -28.05
C GLY A 93 -9.39 -0.98 -27.90
N THR A 94 -10.07 0.07 -27.48
CA THR A 94 -11.54 0.20 -27.36
C THR A 94 -12.17 -0.28 -26.03
N ASN A 95 -12.66 0.73 -25.30
CA ASN A 95 -13.67 0.76 -24.22
C ASN A 95 -13.44 -0.06 -22.92
N LEU A 96 -13.29 0.70 -21.83
CA LEU A 96 -13.41 0.21 -20.45
C LEU A 96 -14.88 -0.14 -20.17
N THR A 97 -15.22 -1.43 -20.19
CA THR A 97 -16.54 -1.91 -19.80
C THR A 97 -16.52 -2.41 -18.37
N PHE A 98 -17.36 -1.82 -17.51
CA PHE A 98 -17.64 -2.30 -16.16
C PHE A 98 -18.95 -3.09 -16.23
N SER A 99 -18.90 -4.41 -16.01
CA SER A 99 -20.07 -5.30 -15.90
C SER A 99 -20.61 -5.35 -14.48
#